data_AF-A0A520IHK3-F1
#
_entry.id   AF-A0A520IHK3-F1
#
_cell.length_a   1.000
_cell.length_b   1.000
_cell.length_c   1.000
_cell.angle_alpha   90.00
_cell.angle_beta   90.00
_cell.angle_gamma   90.00
#
_symmetry.space_group_name_H-M   'P 1'
#
loop_
_entity.id
_entity.type
_entity.pdbx_description
1 polymer ?
#
loop_
_entity_poly.entity_id
_entity_poly.type
_entity_poly.pdbx_seq_one_letter_code
_entity_poly.pdbx_strand_id
1 'polypeptide(L)'
;MAAYEHILSERRGDVLVLTLNRPDRLNAAPPAMFEELRAALGELDGARAVLIAGAGRAFCSGADVGGGALGSDNPGEATFAALTGSYNPTMTALADLSVPVVSAVRGPAAGIGCSLALAADFCVASETAYFLQAFVNIGLVPDGGASWMLPRLIGKARATEMMMLGERVPAAKALDWGMVHKVVADDALDAEAFALAERLAAMPTAALGLMRRAITNAYETDYATAMQAEAANQRDARANRCSRGNDLRLQHHPGVSNHHPGGGRGPVGQRSIGWCCAALPRPFQLGPGIRRGGANS
;
A
#
# COMPACT_ATOMS: atom_id res chain seq x y z
N MET A 1 22.21 10.32 5.87
CA MET A 1 21.66 9.55 4.75
C MET A 1 22.72 8.56 4.31
N ALA A 2 22.41 7.27 4.33
CA ALA A 2 23.32 6.27 3.77
C ALA A 2 23.55 6.59 2.29
N ALA A 3 24.80 6.58 1.84
CA ALA A 3 25.10 6.70 0.42
C ALA A 3 24.81 5.35 -0.24
N TYR A 4 23.80 5.33 -1.12
CA TYR A 4 23.44 4.16 -1.92
C TYR A 4 24.12 4.24 -3.30
N GLU A 5 24.46 3.10 -3.87
CA GLU A 5 25.12 3.00 -5.17
C GLU A 5 24.09 2.93 -6.32
N HIS A 6 22.97 2.22 -6.12
CA HIS A 6 22.03 1.89 -7.19
C HIS A 6 20.70 2.63 -7.09
N ILE A 7 20.43 3.30 -5.99
CA ILE A 7 19.25 4.15 -5.81
C ILE A 7 19.64 5.56 -5.34
N LEU A 8 18.75 6.52 -5.58
CA LEU A 8 18.74 7.80 -4.87
C LEU A 8 17.62 7.75 -3.83
N SER A 9 17.90 8.24 -2.63
CA SER A 9 16.94 8.35 -1.54
C SER A 9 16.91 9.79 -1.05
N GLU A 10 15.73 10.41 -1.07
CA GLU A 10 15.53 11.77 -0.60
C GLU A 10 14.19 11.92 0.11
N ARG A 11 14.15 12.79 1.13
CA ARG A 11 12.91 13.17 1.81
C ARG A 11 12.43 14.51 1.25
N ARG A 12 11.28 14.51 0.57
CA ARG A 12 10.62 15.73 0.08
C ARG A 12 9.34 15.95 0.89
N GLY A 13 9.38 16.90 1.83
CA GLY A 13 8.28 17.09 2.77
C GLY A 13 8.06 15.82 3.60
N ASP A 14 6.83 15.29 3.62
CA ASP A 14 6.49 14.04 4.32
C ASP A 14 6.54 12.80 3.40
N VAL A 15 7.15 12.90 2.22
CA VAL A 15 7.30 11.81 1.24
C VAL A 15 8.76 11.36 1.18
N LEU A 16 8.99 10.04 1.32
CA LEU A 16 10.27 9.41 0.97
C LEU A 16 10.25 9.09 -0.52
N VAL A 17 11.15 9.69 -1.30
CA VAL A 17 11.30 9.44 -2.73
C VAL A 17 12.50 8.53 -2.95
N LEU A 18 12.25 7.37 -3.55
CA LEU A 18 13.24 6.38 -3.92
C LEU A 18 13.31 6.31 -5.45
N THR A 19 14.46 6.65 -6.02
CA THR A 19 14.68 6.62 -7.47
C THR A 19 15.66 5.51 -7.83
N LEU A 20 15.24 4.53 -8.61
CA LEU A 20 16.13 3.52 -9.21
C LEU A 20 17.10 4.23 -10.16
N ASN A 21 18.40 4.10 -9.94
CA ASN A 21 19.39 5.01 -10.52
C ASN A 21 20.50 4.29 -11.29
N ARG A 22 20.11 3.52 -12.31
CA ARG A 22 21.01 2.96 -13.32
C ARG A 22 20.47 3.26 -14.73
N PRO A 23 20.25 4.54 -15.08
CA PRO A 23 19.51 4.93 -16.29
C PRO A 23 20.14 4.41 -17.58
N ASP A 24 21.47 4.32 -17.64
CA ASP A 24 22.21 3.79 -18.79
C ASP A 24 21.93 2.31 -19.08
N ARG A 25 21.41 1.59 -18.08
CA ARG A 25 20.99 0.18 -18.17
C ARG A 25 19.49 0.00 -17.97
N LEU A 26 18.69 1.04 -18.24
CA LEU A 26 17.22 1.01 -18.05
C LEU A 26 16.81 0.58 -16.64
N ASN A 27 17.63 0.93 -15.64
CA ASN A 27 17.45 0.53 -14.25
C ASN A 27 17.36 -0.99 -14.04
N ALA A 28 18.09 -1.78 -14.84
CA ALA A 28 18.30 -3.20 -14.56
C ALA A 28 18.78 -3.37 -13.11
N ALA A 29 18.16 -4.28 -12.36
CA ALA A 29 18.27 -4.33 -10.92
C ALA A 29 19.14 -5.52 -10.47
N PRO A 30 20.36 -5.29 -9.96
CA PRO A 30 21.11 -6.32 -9.27
C PRO A 30 20.50 -6.57 -7.88
N PRO A 31 20.84 -7.69 -7.20
CA PRO A 31 20.36 -7.97 -5.84
C PRO A 31 20.63 -6.83 -4.85
N ALA A 32 21.81 -6.20 -4.97
CA ALA A 32 22.20 -5.05 -4.15
C ALA A 32 21.22 -3.87 -4.22
N MET A 33 20.62 -3.59 -5.38
CA MET A 33 19.63 -2.51 -5.50
C MET A 33 18.39 -2.77 -4.64
N PHE A 34 17.95 -4.03 -4.54
CA PHE A 34 16.83 -4.39 -3.68
C PHE A 34 17.22 -4.35 -2.19
N GLU A 35 18.45 -4.72 -1.85
CA GLU A 35 18.96 -4.55 -0.49
C GLU A 35 19.00 -3.08 -0.06
N GLU A 36 19.43 -2.17 -0.95
CA GLU A 36 19.40 -0.73 -0.72
C GLU A 36 17.97 -0.20 -0.59
N LEU A 37 17.04 -0.63 -1.45
CA LEU A 37 15.62 -0.30 -1.31
C LEU A 37 15.09 -0.74 0.05
N ARG A 38 15.35 -2.00 0.46
CA ARG A 38 14.91 -2.52 1.76
C ARG A 38 15.50 -1.74 2.92
N ALA A 39 16.77 -1.36 2.84
CA ALA A 39 17.40 -0.52 3.84
C ALA A 39 16.71 0.86 3.93
N ALA A 40 16.47 1.51 2.80
CA ALA A 40 15.81 2.81 2.75
C ALA A 40 14.36 2.75 3.25
N LEU A 41 13.62 1.68 2.92
CA LEU A 41 12.26 1.43 3.43
C LEU A 41 12.22 1.18 4.94
N GLY A 42 13.30 0.65 5.52
CA GLY A 42 13.46 0.52 6.97
C GLY A 42 13.72 1.84 7.69
N GLU A 43 14.13 2.88 6.96
CA GLU A 43 14.50 4.20 7.48
C GLU A 43 13.53 5.28 6.97
N LEU A 44 12.23 5.15 7.27
CA LEU A 44 11.23 6.11 6.81
C LEU A 44 11.48 7.55 7.31
N ASP A 45 12.20 7.76 8.42
CA ASP A 45 12.56 9.08 8.98
C ASP A 45 11.36 10.05 9.04
N GLY A 46 10.24 9.57 9.57
CA GLY A 46 8.99 10.33 9.67
C GLY A 46 8.27 10.59 8.33
N ALA A 47 8.68 9.97 7.24
CA ALA A 47 7.90 9.93 6.01
C ALA A 47 6.56 9.21 6.25
N ARG A 48 5.53 9.73 5.60
CA ARG A 48 4.13 9.32 5.73
C ARG A 48 3.57 8.72 4.44
N ALA A 49 4.36 8.75 3.36
CA ALA A 49 4.15 8.04 2.11
C ALA A 49 5.51 7.77 1.45
N VAL A 50 5.57 6.78 0.56
CA VAL A 50 6.73 6.47 -0.27
C VAL A 50 6.38 6.64 -1.74
N LEU A 51 7.29 7.25 -2.51
CA LEU A 51 7.24 7.31 -3.97
C LEU A 51 8.44 6.53 -4.53
N ILE A 52 8.18 5.54 -5.39
CA ILE A 52 9.21 4.80 -6.12
C ILE A 52 9.17 5.19 -7.58
N ALA A 53 10.30 5.64 -8.14
CA ALA A 53 10.44 6.05 -9.54
C ALA A 53 11.71 5.46 -10.16
N GLY A 54 11.82 5.52 -11.48
CA GLY A 54 13.07 5.19 -12.20
C GLY A 54 13.70 6.42 -12.81
N ALA A 55 15.03 6.55 -12.70
CA ALA A 55 15.78 7.60 -13.37
C ALA A 55 15.81 7.35 -14.89
N GLY A 56 15.80 8.44 -15.66
CA GLY A 56 15.91 8.39 -17.13
C GLY A 56 14.64 7.89 -17.80
N ARG A 57 14.78 7.04 -18.81
CA ARG A 57 13.69 6.66 -19.74
C ARG A 57 12.94 5.37 -19.38
N ALA A 58 13.20 4.79 -18.21
CA ALA A 58 12.68 3.50 -17.81
C ALA A 58 12.38 3.47 -16.32
N PHE A 59 11.38 2.69 -15.92
CA PHE A 59 11.19 2.33 -14.52
C PHE A 59 12.26 1.32 -14.11
N CYS A 60 12.20 0.10 -14.66
CA CYS A 60 13.13 -0.99 -14.37
C CYS A 60 12.98 -2.11 -15.42
N SER A 61 14.06 -2.47 -16.10
CA SER A 61 14.05 -3.56 -17.10
C SER A 61 14.11 -4.97 -16.51
N GLY A 62 14.05 -5.11 -15.18
CA GLY A 62 14.10 -6.40 -14.49
C GLY A 62 15.48 -6.70 -13.90
N ALA A 63 15.71 -7.96 -13.50
CA ALA A 63 16.94 -8.36 -12.85
C ALA A 63 18.16 -8.12 -13.77
N ASP A 64 19.28 -7.66 -13.22
CA ASP A 64 20.55 -7.53 -13.94
C ASP A 64 21.20 -8.91 -14.13
N VAL A 65 20.65 -9.67 -15.06
CA VAL A 65 21.06 -11.04 -15.37
C VAL A 65 22.43 -11.12 -16.06
N GLY A 66 22.90 -10.02 -16.65
CA GLY A 66 24.21 -9.94 -17.31
C GLY A 66 25.39 -9.84 -16.35
N GLY A 67 25.14 -9.57 -15.05
CA GLY A 67 26.18 -9.29 -14.06
C GLY A 67 26.61 -10.45 -13.15
N GLY A 68 25.91 -11.59 -13.11
CA GLY A 68 26.37 -12.68 -12.23
C GLY A 68 25.53 -13.97 -12.21
N ALA A 69 24.20 -13.90 -12.22
CA ALA A 69 23.38 -15.10 -12.02
C ALA A 69 23.40 -16.08 -13.22
N LEU A 70 23.42 -15.57 -14.45
CA LEU A 70 23.49 -16.42 -15.66
C LEU A 70 24.92 -16.85 -16.02
N GLY A 71 25.94 -16.24 -15.40
CA GLY A 71 27.35 -16.53 -15.65
C GLY A 71 28.00 -17.41 -14.58
N SER A 72 27.23 -17.88 -13.59
CA SER A 72 27.74 -18.72 -12.51
C SER A 72 27.78 -20.20 -12.90
N ASP A 73 28.62 -20.98 -12.22
CA ASP A 73 28.71 -22.44 -12.42
C ASP A 73 27.39 -23.18 -12.12
N ASN A 74 26.53 -22.57 -11.29
CA ASN A 74 25.19 -23.07 -10.98
C ASN A 74 24.17 -21.93 -11.01
N PRO A 75 23.64 -21.58 -12.20
CA PRO A 75 22.77 -20.42 -12.38
C PRO A 75 21.44 -20.56 -11.63
N GLY A 76 20.95 -21.79 -11.44
CA GLY A 76 19.74 -22.08 -10.68
C GLY A 76 19.88 -21.70 -9.20
N GLU A 77 20.94 -22.17 -8.55
CA GLU A 77 21.22 -21.84 -7.14
C GLU A 77 21.53 -20.35 -6.95
N ALA A 78 22.27 -19.73 -7.87
CA ALA A 78 22.53 -18.29 -7.82
C ALA A 78 21.23 -17.47 -7.92
N THR A 79 20.31 -17.89 -8.80
CA THR A 79 18.98 -17.26 -8.92
C THR A 79 18.15 -17.45 -7.66
N PHE A 80 18.13 -18.67 -7.09
CA PHE A 80 17.43 -18.97 -5.85
C PHE A 80 17.96 -18.14 -4.67
N ALA A 81 19.28 -18.04 -4.52
CA ALA A 81 19.92 -17.25 -3.48
C ALA A 81 19.61 -15.76 -3.61
N ALA A 82 19.64 -15.21 -4.84
CA ALA A 82 19.28 -13.81 -5.07
C ALA A 82 17.80 -13.53 -4.75
N LEU A 83 16.89 -14.43 -5.16
CA LEU A 83 15.46 -14.33 -4.86
C LEU A 83 15.20 -14.38 -3.35
N THR A 84 15.77 -15.35 -2.66
CA THR A 84 15.49 -15.56 -1.23
C THR A 84 16.26 -14.62 -0.30
N GLY A 85 17.45 -14.15 -0.71
CA GLY A 85 18.30 -13.26 0.08
C GLY A 85 18.00 -11.77 -0.12
N SER A 86 17.61 -11.35 -1.32
CA SER A 86 17.55 -9.92 -1.67
C SER A 86 16.18 -9.50 -2.20
N TYR A 87 15.65 -10.16 -3.24
CA TYR A 87 14.40 -9.72 -3.88
C TYR A 87 13.17 -9.95 -3.00
N ASN A 88 12.93 -11.20 -2.55
CA ASN A 88 11.73 -11.54 -1.77
C ASN A 88 11.64 -10.77 -0.45
N PRO A 89 12.71 -10.67 0.39
CA PRO A 89 12.64 -9.90 1.63
C PRO A 89 12.31 -8.42 1.40
N THR A 90 12.75 -7.85 0.28
CA THR A 90 12.46 -6.47 -0.10
C THR A 90 11.00 -6.30 -0.52
N MET A 91 10.48 -7.23 -1.32
CA MET A 91 9.06 -7.23 -1.71
C MET A 91 8.14 -7.40 -0.49
N THR A 92 8.51 -8.28 0.45
CA THR A 92 7.80 -8.42 1.73
C THR A 92 7.88 -7.14 2.56
N ALA A 93 9.06 -6.53 2.71
CA ALA A 93 9.21 -5.28 3.43
C ALA A 93 8.34 -4.16 2.83
N LEU A 94 8.29 -4.06 1.50
CA LEU A 94 7.40 -3.15 0.80
C LEU A 94 5.92 -3.44 1.11
N ALA A 95 5.51 -4.72 1.02
CA ALA A 95 4.15 -5.16 1.33
C ALA A 95 3.74 -4.93 2.80
N ASP A 96 4.70 -4.88 3.73
CA ASP A 96 4.46 -4.69 5.16
C ASP A 96 4.54 -3.24 5.65
N LEU A 97 4.87 -2.29 4.77
CA LEU A 97 4.93 -0.86 5.13
C LEU A 97 3.63 -0.35 5.76
N SER A 98 3.78 0.45 6.81
CA SER A 98 2.69 1.13 7.51
C SER A 98 2.25 2.45 6.84
N VAL A 99 2.89 2.81 5.74
CA VAL A 99 2.63 4.01 4.95
C VAL A 99 2.27 3.62 3.52
N PRO A 100 1.42 4.41 2.83
CA PRO A 100 1.08 4.16 1.44
C PRO A 100 2.28 4.32 0.50
N VAL A 101 2.30 3.52 -0.56
CA VAL A 101 3.34 3.50 -1.60
C VAL A 101 2.73 3.87 -2.95
N VAL A 102 3.39 4.79 -3.65
CA VAL A 102 3.09 5.16 -5.04
C VAL A 102 4.27 4.74 -5.92
N SER A 103 4.00 4.16 -7.08
CA SER A 103 4.99 3.97 -8.13
C SER A 103 4.73 4.92 -9.31
N ALA A 104 5.80 5.52 -9.84
CA ALA A 104 5.79 6.35 -11.05
C ALA A 104 6.51 5.61 -12.18
N VAL A 105 5.75 5.10 -13.14
CA VAL A 105 6.26 4.19 -14.17
C VAL A 105 6.31 4.89 -15.52
N ARG A 106 7.52 5.09 -16.06
CA ARG A 106 7.76 5.49 -17.46
C ARG A 106 8.54 4.41 -18.20
N GLY A 107 8.33 4.27 -19.50
CA GLY A 107 9.01 3.25 -20.31
C GLY A 107 8.86 1.82 -19.74
N PRO A 108 9.89 0.96 -19.88
CA PRO A 108 9.79 -0.43 -19.44
C PRO A 108 9.68 -0.60 -17.92
N ALA A 109 8.68 -1.38 -17.50
CA ALA A 109 8.65 -2.12 -16.24
C ALA A 109 8.58 -3.61 -16.58
N ALA A 110 9.70 -4.31 -16.47
CA ALA A 110 9.83 -5.71 -16.91
C ALA A 110 10.36 -6.63 -15.80
N GLY A 111 9.94 -7.89 -15.81
CA GLY A 111 10.37 -8.90 -14.84
C GLY A 111 10.10 -8.45 -13.40
N ILE A 112 11.09 -8.58 -12.52
CA ILE A 112 11.01 -8.09 -11.13
C ILE A 112 10.72 -6.58 -11.04
N GLY A 113 11.10 -5.78 -12.05
CA GLY A 113 10.75 -4.37 -12.14
C GLY A 113 9.26 -4.13 -12.35
N CYS A 114 8.59 -5.01 -13.09
CA CYS A 114 7.13 -5.02 -13.22
C CYS A 114 6.49 -5.38 -11.87
N SER A 115 7.00 -6.42 -11.20
CA SER A 115 6.51 -6.84 -9.88
C SER A 115 6.68 -5.73 -8.83
N LEU A 116 7.82 -5.03 -8.81
CA LEU A 116 8.06 -3.89 -7.94
C LEU A 116 7.07 -2.73 -8.19
N ALA A 117 6.86 -2.38 -9.45
CA ALA A 117 5.92 -1.30 -9.81
C ALA A 117 4.49 -1.60 -9.35
N LEU A 118 4.03 -2.84 -9.55
CA LEU A 118 2.66 -3.27 -9.26
C LEU A 118 2.42 -3.62 -7.79
N ALA A 119 3.48 -3.78 -6.99
CA ALA A 119 3.38 -3.98 -5.54
C ALA A 119 3.09 -2.68 -4.77
N ALA A 120 3.18 -1.51 -5.42
CA ALA A 120 2.74 -0.25 -4.84
C ALA A 120 1.21 -0.20 -4.70
N ASP A 121 0.69 0.56 -3.73
CA ASP A 121 -0.76 0.72 -3.55
C ASP A 121 -1.39 1.47 -4.73
N PHE A 122 -0.64 2.40 -5.31
CA PHE A 122 -1.03 3.15 -6.50
C PHE A 122 0.10 3.17 -7.52
N CYS A 123 -0.17 2.68 -8.73
CA CYS A 123 0.74 2.80 -9.87
C CYS A 123 0.23 3.91 -10.81
N VAL A 124 1.01 4.99 -10.95
CA VAL A 124 0.80 6.03 -11.96
C VAL A 124 1.73 5.75 -13.12
N ALA A 125 1.18 5.57 -14.31
CA ALA A 125 1.93 5.22 -15.50
C ALA A 125 1.96 6.38 -16.51
N SER A 126 3.10 6.57 -17.15
CA SER A 126 3.18 7.38 -18.37
C SER A 126 2.56 6.63 -19.55
N GLU A 127 2.08 7.34 -20.57
CA GLU A 127 1.70 6.78 -21.86
C GLU A 127 2.83 5.98 -22.52
N THR A 128 4.09 6.29 -22.22
CA THR A 128 5.27 5.55 -22.72
C THR A 128 5.48 4.22 -22.01
N ALA A 129 4.78 3.99 -20.90
CA ALA A 129 5.01 2.82 -20.06
C ALA A 129 4.48 1.53 -20.70
N TYR A 130 5.19 0.44 -20.44
CA TYR A 130 4.65 -0.90 -20.65
C TYR A 130 5.11 -1.85 -19.56
N PHE A 131 4.25 -2.81 -19.25
CA PHE A 131 4.45 -3.83 -18.25
C PHE A 131 4.70 -5.17 -18.93
N LEU A 132 5.71 -5.91 -18.48
CA LEU A 132 6.12 -7.14 -19.14
C LEU A 132 6.59 -8.20 -18.14
N GLN A 133 6.01 -9.39 -18.21
CA GLN A 133 6.50 -10.58 -17.51
C GLN A 133 7.34 -11.41 -18.49
N ALA A 134 8.60 -11.00 -18.71
CA ALA A 134 9.46 -11.50 -19.81
C ALA A 134 9.99 -12.92 -19.62
N PHE A 135 9.70 -13.57 -18.49
CA PHE A 135 10.36 -14.80 -18.04
C PHE A 135 10.27 -15.97 -19.03
N VAL A 136 9.08 -16.18 -19.63
CA VAL A 136 8.86 -17.26 -20.59
C VAL A 136 9.77 -17.16 -21.82
N ASN A 137 10.15 -15.93 -22.21
CA ASN A 137 11.01 -15.68 -23.38
C ASN A 137 12.47 -16.11 -23.14
N ILE A 138 12.85 -16.39 -21.89
CA ILE A 138 14.18 -16.84 -21.49
C ILE A 138 14.13 -18.16 -20.68
N GLY A 139 13.03 -18.90 -20.73
CA GLY A 139 12.89 -20.18 -20.05
C GLY A 139 12.81 -20.10 -18.52
N LEU A 140 12.38 -18.96 -17.97
CA LEU A 140 12.16 -18.74 -16.55
C LEU A 140 10.67 -18.61 -16.22
N VAL A 141 10.36 -18.52 -14.93
CA VAL A 141 9.01 -18.26 -14.40
C VAL A 141 8.94 -16.91 -13.69
N PRO A 142 7.74 -16.31 -13.55
CA PRO A 142 7.58 -15.04 -12.84
C PRO A 142 8.08 -15.03 -11.39
N ASP A 143 8.70 -13.93 -10.99
CA ASP A 143 9.22 -13.68 -9.64
C ASP A 143 8.58 -12.43 -8.98
N GLY A 144 9.08 -12.05 -7.79
CA GLY A 144 8.60 -10.87 -7.06
C GLY A 144 7.14 -10.94 -6.61
N GLY A 145 6.59 -12.16 -6.50
CA GLY A 145 5.19 -12.36 -6.18
C GLY A 145 4.22 -12.13 -7.35
N ALA A 146 4.69 -11.94 -8.59
CA ALA A 146 3.82 -11.70 -9.74
C ALA A 146 2.76 -12.79 -9.94
N SER A 147 3.12 -14.06 -9.74
CA SER A 147 2.21 -15.22 -9.83
C SER A 147 1.10 -15.21 -8.76
N TRP A 148 1.31 -14.52 -7.64
CA TRP A 148 0.32 -14.33 -6.58
C TRP A 148 -0.52 -13.07 -6.82
N MET A 149 0.13 -11.97 -7.19
CA MET A 149 -0.46 -10.63 -7.29
C MET A 149 -1.29 -10.44 -8.57
N LEU A 150 -0.76 -10.82 -9.74
CA LEU A 150 -1.43 -10.54 -11.02
C LEU A 150 -2.81 -11.20 -11.12
N PRO A 151 -3.02 -12.48 -10.77
CA PRO A 151 -4.35 -13.07 -10.82
C PRO A 151 -5.36 -12.39 -9.87
N ARG A 152 -4.89 -11.79 -8.76
CA ARG A 152 -5.73 -11.04 -7.82
C ARG A 152 -6.06 -9.64 -8.34
N LEU A 153 -5.13 -9.03 -9.06
CA LEU A 153 -5.27 -7.67 -9.61
C LEU A 153 -6.11 -7.64 -10.91
N ILE A 154 -5.86 -8.56 -11.84
CA ILE A 154 -6.44 -8.54 -13.20
C ILE A 154 -7.18 -9.83 -13.59
N GLY A 155 -7.35 -10.78 -12.65
CA GLY A 155 -7.99 -12.06 -12.91
C GLY A 155 -7.10 -13.05 -13.66
N LYS A 156 -7.47 -14.34 -13.58
CA LYS A 156 -6.66 -15.44 -14.14
C LYS A 156 -6.37 -15.29 -15.63
N ALA A 157 -7.37 -14.96 -16.44
CA ALA A 157 -7.21 -14.94 -17.90
C ALA A 157 -6.16 -13.92 -18.38
N ARG A 158 -6.26 -12.67 -17.93
CA ARG A 158 -5.31 -11.61 -18.28
C ARG A 158 -3.92 -11.86 -17.68
N ALA A 159 -3.86 -12.38 -16.45
CA ALA A 159 -2.60 -12.78 -15.82
C ALA A 159 -1.91 -13.90 -16.61
N THR A 160 -2.66 -14.92 -17.06
CA THR A 160 -2.15 -15.99 -17.93
C THR A 160 -1.66 -15.44 -19.27
N GLU A 161 -2.43 -14.56 -19.94
CA GLU A 161 -2.01 -13.89 -21.18
C GLU A 161 -0.65 -13.19 -20.98
N MET A 162 -0.54 -12.34 -19.97
CA MET A 162 0.68 -11.57 -19.71
C MET A 162 1.88 -12.46 -19.37
N MET A 163 1.71 -13.48 -18.53
CA MET A 163 2.82 -14.31 -18.02
C MET A 163 3.23 -15.43 -18.98
N MET A 164 2.28 -16.07 -19.66
CA MET A 164 2.57 -17.24 -20.51
C MET A 164 2.83 -16.87 -21.97
N LEU A 165 2.25 -15.78 -22.48
CA LEU A 165 2.62 -15.28 -23.81
C LEU A 165 3.86 -14.38 -23.76
N GLY A 166 4.18 -13.80 -22.59
CA GLY A 166 5.37 -12.95 -22.43
C GLY A 166 5.30 -11.68 -23.27
N GLU A 167 4.09 -11.15 -23.49
CA GLU A 167 3.83 -9.97 -24.31
C GLU A 167 3.78 -8.69 -23.46
N ARG A 168 4.04 -7.55 -24.11
CA ARG A 168 3.96 -6.24 -23.47
C ARG A 168 2.49 -5.87 -23.24
N VAL A 169 2.21 -5.32 -22.07
CA VAL A 169 0.94 -4.67 -21.74
C VAL A 169 1.18 -3.16 -21.74
N PRO A 170 0.78 -2.41 -22.79
CA PRO A 170 0.93 -0.96 -22.84
C PRO A 170 0.10 -0.26 -21.76
N ALA A 171 0.50 0.94 -21.35
CA ALA A 171 -0.15 1.71 -20.28
C ALA A 171 -1.69 1.81 -20.40
N ALA A 172 -2.21 2.08 -21.61
CA ALA A 172 -3.65 2.16 -21.84
C ALA A 172 -4.37 0.83 -21.57
N LYS A 173 -3.79 -0.30 -22.00
CA LYS A 173 -4.32 -1.65 -21.72
C LYS A 173 -4.19 -1.99 -20.23
N ALA A 174 -3.09 -1.59 -19.59
CA ALA A 174 -2.89 -1.76 -18.16
C ALA A 174 -3.98 -1.04 -17.34
N LEU A 175 -4.38 0.17 -17.75
CA LEU A 175 -5.46 0.92 -17.12
C LEU A 175 -6.83 0.24 -17.34
N ASP A 176 -7.15 -0.16 -18.56
CA ASP A 176 -8.38 -0.92 -18.88
C ASP A 176 -8.49 -2.22 -18.08
N TRP A 177 -7.36 -2.87 -17.82
CA TRP A 177 -7.32 -4.08 -17.03
C TRP A 177 -7.51 -3.87 -15.53
N GLY A 178 -7.43 -2.63 -15.05
CA GLY A 178 -7.39 -2.31 -13.62
C GLY A 178 -6.03 -2.57 -12.98
N MET A 179 -4.97 -2.69 -13.78
CA MET A 179 -3.61 -2.98 -13.32
C MET A 179 -2.89 -1.75 -12.77
N VAL A 180 -3.26 -0.56 -13.23
CA VAL A 180 -2.68 0.73 -12.79
C VAL A 180 -3.78 1.71 -12.42
N HIS A 181 -3.46 2.67 -11.55
CA HIS A 181 -4.41 3.65 -11.03
C HIS A 181 -4.74 4.75 -12.05
N LYS A 182 -3.71 5.27 -12.73
CA LYS A 182 -3.84 6.41 -13.66
C LYS A 182 -2.79 6.31 -14.76
N VAL A 183 -3.15 6.76 -15.97
CA VAL A 183 -2.22 6.98 -17.08
C VAL A 183 -2.17 8.48 -17.40
N VAL A 184 -0.98 9.01 -17.62
CA VAL A 184 -0.72 10.44 -17.88
C VAL A 184 0.32 10.62 -18.99
N ALA A 185 0.40 11.82 -19.55
CA ALA A 185 1.50 12.20 -20.46
C ALA A 185 2.87 12.04 -19.76
N ASP A 186 3.91 11.71 -20.54
CA ASP A 186 5.24 11.38 -19.99
C ASP A 186 5.90 12.53 -19.23
N ASP A 187 5.68 13.77 -19.68
CA ASP A 187 6.18 14.99 -19.06
C ASP A 187 5.41 15.38 -17.79
N ALA A 188 4.19 14.85 -17.61
CA ALA A 188 3.37 15.08 -16.42
C ALA A 188 3.58 14.04 -15.31
N LEU A 189 4.19 12.88 -15.62
CA LEU A 189 4.27 11.74 -14.71
C LEU A 189 4.84 12.08 -13.32
N ASP A 190 5.99 12.75 -13.28
CA ASP A 190 6.69 13.00 -12.00
C ASP A 190 5.87 13.92 -11.09
N ALA A 191 5.26 14.96 -11.67
CA ALA A 191 4.41 15.89 -10.93
C ALA A 191 3.13 15.22 -10.41
N GLU A 192 2.47 14.42 -11.26
CA GLU A 192 1.22 13.72 -10.92
C GLU A 192 1.43 12.64 -9.85
N ALA A 193 2.49 11.84 -9.98
CA ALA A 193 2.81 10.80 -8.99
C ALA A 193 3.22 11.41 -7.65
N PHE A 194 4.02 12.49 -7.67
CA PHE A 194 4.41 13.17 -6.44
C PHE A 194 3.21 13.85 -5.76
N ALA A 195 2.33 14.51 -6.52
CA ALA A 195 1.10 15.11 -5.97
C ALA A 195 0.19 14.06 -5.30
N LEU A 196 0.08 12.86 -5.88
CA LEU A 196 -0.62 11.75 -5.24
C LEU A 196 0.06 11.31 -3.93
N ALA A 197 1.37 11.16 -3.94
CA ALA A 197 2.14 10.80 -2.75
C ALA A 197 2.03 11.86 -1.63
N GLU A 198 2.12 13.15 -1.96
CA GLU A 198 1.91 14.25 -1.01
C GLU A 198 0.51 14.26 -0.43
N ARG A 199 -0.51 14.04 -1.27
CA ARG A 199 -1.90 13.94 -0.81
C ARG A 199 -2.04 12.81 0.21
N LEU A 200 -1.48 11.64 -0.08
CA LEU A 200 -1.49 10.49 0.82
C LEU A 200 -0.70 10.75 2.10
N ALA A 201 0.45 11.42 2.02
CA ALA A 201 1.25 11.82 3.18
C ALA A 201 0.50 12.82 4.08
N ALA A 202 -0.36 13.66 3.52
CA ALA A 202 -1.20 14.60 4.28
C ALA A 202 -2.42 13.93 4.95
N MET A 203 -2.77 12.71 4.56
CA MET A 203 -3.90 11.95 5.12
C MET A 203 -3.53 11.19 6.41
N PRO A 204 -4.50 10.67 7.20
CA PRO A 204 -4.22 9.97 8.45
C PRO A 204 -3.41 8.67 8.25
N THR A 205 -2.09 8.74 8.42
CA THR A 205 -1.13 7.67 8.08
C THR A 205 -1.44 6.36 8.78
N ALA A 206 -1.75 6.40 10.08
CA ALA A 206 -2.11 5.20 10.83
C ALA A 206 -3.35 4.50 10.25
N ALA A 207 -4.35 5.27 9.82
CA ALA A 207 -5.56 4.70 9.21
C ALA A 207 -5.25 4.09 7.84
N LEU A 208 -4.43 4.77 7.02
CA LEU A 208 -3.99 4.24 5.72
C LEU A 208 -3.19 2.94 5.86
N GLY A 209 -2.26 2.86 6.80
CA GLY A 209 -1.51 1.62 7.08
C GLY A 209 -2.41 0.46 7.53
N LEU A 210 -3.42 0.74 8.37
CA LEU A 210 -4.39 -0.27 8.77
C LEU A 210 -5.27 -0.74 7.60
N MET A 211 -5.73 0.19 6.74
CA MET A 211 -6.49 -0.14 5.53
C MET A 211 -5.66 -0.98 4.56
N ARG A 212 -4.41 -0.62 4.34
CA ARG A 212 -3.47 -1.35 3.48
C ARG A 212 -3.33 -2.81 3.91
N ARG A 213 -3.09 -3.06 5.19
CA ARG A 213 -3.03 -4.43 5.76
C ARG A 213 -4.35 -5.18 5.63
N ALA A 214 -5.47 -4.51 5.89
CA ALA A 214 -6.80 -5.14 5.79
C ALA A 214 -7.12 -5.57 4.34
N ILE A 215 -6.80 -4.74 3.35
CA ILE A 215 -7.01 -5.04 1.92
C ILE A 215 -6.19 -6.29 1.51
N THR A 216 -4.93 -6.36 1.91
CA THR A 216 -4.08 -7.53 1.62
C THR A 216 -4.64 -8.80 2.25
N ASN A 217 -5.05 -8.72 3.53
CA ASN A 217 -5.53 -9.87 4.28
C ASN A 217 -6.93 -10.36 3.84
N ALA A 218 -7.71 -9.52 3.15
CA ALA A 218 -9.07 -9.86 2.73
C ALA A 218 -9.14 -11.13 1.85
N TYR A 219 -8.05 -11.47 1.17
CA TYR A 219 -7.95 -12.68 0.34
C TYR A 219 -7.58 -13.95 1.11
N GLU A 220 -7.27 -13.83 2.40
CA GLU A 220 -6.80 -14.93 3.25
C GLU A 220 -7.74 -15.22 4.42
N THR A 221 -8.75 -14.37 4.64
CA THR A 221 -9.68 -14.47 5.77
C THR A 221 -11.13 -14.54 5.32
N ASP A 222 -11.98 -15.18 6.12
CA ASP A 222 -13.43 -15.11 5.92
C ASP A 222 -14.01 -13.74 6.32
N TYR A 223 -15.26 -13.49 5.91
CA TYR A 223 -15.95 -12.22 6.14
C TYR A 223 -16.11 -11.86 7.63
N ALA A 224 -16.39 -12.84 8.49
CA ALA A 224 -16.58 -12.59 9.91
C ALA A 224 -15.24 -12.21 10.59
N THR A 225 -14.16 -12.90 10.22
CA THR A 225 -12.80 -12.59 10.67
C THR A 225 -12.37 -11.19 10.20
N ALA A 226 -12.66 -10.82 8.95
CA ALA A 226 -12.39 -9.47 8.44
C ALA A 226 -13.14 -8.38 9.23
N MET A 227 -14.43 -8.56 9.50
CA MET A 227 -15.24 -7.61 10.30
C MET A 227 -14.70 -7.43 11.74
N GLN A 228 -14.18 -8.50 12.36
CA GLN A 228 -13.54 -8.37 13.68
C GLN A 228 -12.23 -7.59 13.60
N ALA A 229 -11.43 -7.84 12.56
CA ALA A 229 -10.22 -7.05 12.31
C ALA A 229 -10.56 -5.57 12.05
N GLU A 230 -11.63 -5.27 11.31
CA GLU A 230 -12.12 -3.90 11.11
C GLU A 230 -12.50 -3.22 12.42
N ALA A 231 -13.20 -3.91 13.33
CA ALA A 231 -13.55 -3.36 14.64
C ALA A 231 -12.30 -3.03 15.47
N ALA A 232 -11.29 -3.90 15.44
CA ALA A 232 -10.00 -3.65 16.09
C ALA A 232 -9.26 -2.46 15.44
N ASN A 233 -9.19 -2.43 14.11
CA ASN A 233 -8.55 -1.34 13.35
C ASN A 233 -9.25 0.00 13.61
N GLN A 234 -10.59 0.03 13.71
CA GLN A 234 -11.35 1.23 14.07
C GLN A 234 -11.00 1.72 15.48
N ARG A 235 -10.94 0.81 16.47
CA ARG A 235 -10.50 1.16 17.83
C ARG A 235 -9.12 1.81 17.82
N ASP A 236 -8.17 1.20 17.12
CA ASP A 236 -6.77 1.63 17.09
C ASP A 236 -6.62 2.96 16.32
N ALA A 237 -7.33 3.13 15.19
CA ALA A 237 -7.37 4.39 14.45
C ALA A 237 -7.98 5.54 15.27
N ARG A 238 -9.02 5.27 16.07
CA ARG A 238 -9.62 6.27 16.97
C ARG A 238 -8.69 6.69 18.10
N ALA A 239 -7.84 5.80 18.58
CA ALA A 239 -6.84 6.11 19.60
C ALA A 239 -5.70 6.98 19.06
N ASN A 240 -5.33 6.80 17.78
CA ASN A 240 -4.22 7.50 17.12
C ASN A 240 -4.62 8.81 16.42
N ARG A 241 -5.73 9.45 16.81
CA ARG A 241 -6.32 10.60 16.08
C ARG A 241 -5.48 11.89 16.07
N CYS A 242 -4.34 11.93 16.74
CA CYS A 242 -3.60 13.16 17.06
C CYS A 242 -2.52 13.60 16.04
N SER A 243 -2.43 13.03 14.82
CA SER A 243 -1.30 13.31 13.91
C SER A 243 -1.64 13.79 12.49
N ARG A 244 -2.62 14.70 12.36
CA ARG A 244 -3.01 15.45 11.13
C ARG A 244 -3.94 14.69 10.18
N GLY A 245 -5.18 14.48 10.61
CA GLY A 245 -6.33 14.59 9.72
C GLY A 245 -6.90 15.99 9.88
N ASN A 246 -7.21 16.69 8.78
CA ASN A 246 -7.93 17.96 8.81
C ASN A 246 -9.06 17.84 9.83
N ASP A 247 -9.03 18.73 10.82
CA ASP A 247 -9.98 18.76 11.92
C ASP A 247 -11.33 19.11 11.30
N LEU A 248 -12.00 18.08 10.77
CA LEU A 248 -13.40 18.10 10.41
C LEU A 248 -14.12 18.32 11.73
N ARG A 249 -14.16 19.58 12.15
CA ARG A 249 -15.27 20.14 12.89
C ARG A 249 -16.49 19.60 12.18
N LEU A 250 -17.07 18.57 12.77
CA LEU A 250 -18.51 18.38 12.73
C LEU A 250 -19.06 19.72 13.21
N GLN A 251 -19.27 20.64 12.26
CA GLN A 251 -20.11 21.79 12.50
C GLN A 251 -21.46 21.15 12.78
N HIS A 252 -21.75 20.94 14.06
CA HIS A 252 -23.11 20.90 14.54
C HIS A 252 -23.74 22.17 13.98
N HIS A 253 -24.52 22.04 12.91
CA HIS A 253 -25.48 23.06 12.55
C HIS A 253 -26.31 23.30 13.81
N PRO A 254 -26.28 24.50 14.43
CA PRO A 254 -27.26 24.81 15.43
C PRO A 254 -28.62 24.68 14.74
N GLY A 255 -29.49 23.87 15.34
CA GLY A 255 -30.82 23.59 14.80
C GLY A 255 -31.52 24.88 14.39
N VAL A 256 -32.22 24.82 13.26
CA VAL A 256 -33.17 25.84 12.85
C VAL A 256 -34.19 26.00 13.97
N SER A 257 -34.01 27.01 14.80
CA SER A 257 -35.01 27.42 15.79
C SER A 257 -36.10 28.17 15.03
N ASN A 258 -37.26 27.54 14.84
CA ASN A 258 -38.47 28.24 14.44
C ASN A 258 -38.82 29.26 15.52
N HIS A 259 -38.71 30.55 15.19
CA HIS A 259 -39.28 31.63 15.97
C HIS A 259 -40.81 31.57 15.90
N HIS A 260 -41.45 31.47 17.05
CA HIS A 260 -42.81 31.93 17.31
C HIS A 260 -42.74 32.97 18.43
N PRO A 261 -43.36 34.15 18.32
CA PRO A 261 -43.35 35.14 19.37
C PRO A 261 -44.47 34.82 20.38
N GLY A 262 -44.12 34.60 21.65
CA GLY A 262 -45.09 34.41 22.72
C GLY A 262 -44.42 34.53 24.07
N GLY A 263 -44.80 35.58 24.82
CA GLY A 263 -44.09 36.07 26.01
C GLY A 263 -44.15 35.19 27.26
N GLY A 264 -43.31 35.55 28.22
CA GLY A 264 -43.37 35.06 29.60
C GLY A 264 -42.05 35.28 30.36
N ARG A 265 -42.06 36.16 31.36
CA ARG A 265 -40.93 36.44 32.26
C ARG A 265 -40.79 35.34 33.32
N GLY A 266 -39.56 35.04 33.72
CA GLY A 266 -39.21 34.36 34.97
C GLY A 266 -37.72 33.94 35.03
N PRO A 267 -36.95 34.28 36.08
CA PRO A 267 -35.52 33.97 36.16
C PRO A 267 -35.26 32.66 36.93
N VAL A 268 -34.07 32.06 36.76
CA VAL A 268 -33.21 31.39 37.78
C VAL A 268 -32.21 30.41 37.12
N GLY A 269 -30.91 30.58 37.44
CA GLY A 269 -30.05 29.50 37.94
C GLY A 269 -29.25 28.59 36.97
N GLN A 270 -27.97 28.94 36.79
CA GLN A 270 -26.76 28.13 37.07
C GLN A 270 -26.55 26.68 36.52
N ARG A 271 -25.27 26.45 36.14
CA ARG A 271 -24.49 25.18 36.00
C ARG A 271 -24.59 24.49 34.63
N SER A 272 -23.59 23.81 34.09
CA SER A 272 -22.14 23.63 34.35
C SER A 272 -21.64 22.71 33.23
N ILE A 273 -20.47 22.97 32.65
CA ILE A 273 -19.84 22.10 31.66
C ILE A 273 -19.38 20.80 32.35
N GLY A 274 -19.98 19.67 31.99
CA GLY A 274 -19.66 18.36 32.54
C GLY A 274 -19.02 17.45 31.49
N TRP A 275 -17.72 17.20 31.62
CA TRP A 275 -17.04 16.04 31.03
C TRP A 275 -17.47 14.79 31.81
N CYS A 276 -18.07 13.82 31.14
CA CYS A 276 -18.44 12.55 31.76
C CYS A 276 -17.47 11.45 31.32
N CYS A 277 -16.44 11.23 32.13
CA CYS A 277 -15.73 9.95 32.20
C CYS A 277 -16.66 8.97 32.93
N ALA A 278 -17.19 7.97 32.23
CA ALA A 278 -17.97 6.91 32.86
C ALA A 278 -17.25 5.56 32.68
N ALA A 279 -17.04 4.93 33.83
CA ALA A 279 -16.31 3.69 34.04
C ALA A 279 -17.01 2.46 33.42
N LEU A 280 -16.19 1.48 33.07
CA LEU A 280 -16.57 0.11 32.68
C LEU A 280 -17.29 -0.63 33.82
N PRO A 281 -18.25 -1.52 33.54
CA PRO A 281 -18.61 -2.60 34.47
C PRO A 281 -17.93 -3.93 34.10
N ARG A 282 -17.47 -4.64 35.14
CA ARG A 282 -17.00 -6.04 35.15
C ARG A 282 -18.13 -6.98 35.64
N PRO A 283 -17.97 -8.32 35.56
CA PRO A 283 -18.99 -9.24 35.04
C PRO A 283 -19.97 -9.81 36.06
N PHE A 284 -21.05 -10.38 35.51
CA PHE A 284 -22.17 -11.04 36.18
C PHE A 284 -21.76 -12.37 36.86
N GLN A 285 -22.07 -12.53 38.15
CA GLN A 285 -21.95 -13.78 38.91
C GLN A 285 -23.25 -14.61 38.82
N LEU A 286 -23.12 -15.93 38.69
CA LEU A 286 -24.21 -16.91 38.69
C LEU A 286 -24.31 -17.64 40.05
N GLY A 287 -25.54 -17.83 40.52
CA GLY A 287 -25.96 -18.88 41.47
C GLY A 287 -27.04 -18.43 42.45
N PRO A 288 -27.79 -19.33 43.13
CA PRO A 288 -28.03 -20.77 42.90
C PRO A 288 -29.52 -21.11 42.67
N GLY A 289 -29.80 -22.36 42.27
CA GLY A 289 -31.12 -22.82 41.83
C GLY A 289 -32.11 -23.24 42.93
N ILE A 290 -33.36 -23.50 42.51
CA ILE A 290 -34.39 -24.27 43.23
C ILE A 290 -35.16 -25.16 42.23
N ARG A 291 -35.54 -26.34 42.71
CA ARG A 291 -36.06 -27.54 42.03
C ARG A 291 -37.57 -27.55 41.75
N ARG A 292 -37.92 -28.40 40.77
CA ARG A 292 -38.98 -29.45 40.70
C ARG A 292 -40.43 -29.12 40.27
N GLY A 293 -40.90 -30.00 39.37
CA GLY A 293 -42.29 -30.37 39.04
C GLY A 293 -42.53 -30.25 37.53
N GLY A 294 -42.97 -31.24 36.74
CA GLY A 294 -43.46 -32.60 36.94
C GLY A 294 -44.35 -32.97 35.74
N ALA A 295 -44.10 -34.15 35.15
CA ALA A 295 -44.99 -35.07 34.40
C ALA A 295 -45.83 -34.67 33.16
N ASN A 296 -45.83 -35.64 32.22
CA ASN A 296 -46.75 -35.95 31.10
C ASN A 296 -46.78 -34.95 29.93
N SER A 297 -46.62 -35.34 28.66
CA SER A 297 -46.91 -36.59 27.92
C SER A 297 -46.07 -36.62 26.65
#